data_AF-A0A7W1BZC9-F1
#
_entry.id   AF-A0A7W1BZC9-F1
#
_cell.length_a   1.000
_cell.length_b   1.000
_cell.length_c   1.000
_cell.angle_alpha   90.00
_cell.angle_beta   90.00
_cell.angle_gamma   90.00
#
_symmetry.space_group_name_H-M   'P 1'
#
loop_
_entity.id
_entity.type
_entity.pdbx_description
1 polymer ?
#
loop_
_entity_poly.entity_id
_entity_poly.type
_entity_poly.pdbx_seq_one_letter_code
_entity_poly.pdbx_strand_id
1 'polypeptide(L)'
;MATLLRNVRITLEMIKIEHTLFALPFAFLGAVLAANGFPSARQVLWITLAMVGARSTAMAFNRIADREYDARNPRTKMRALPAGLLPASFAWVFTIISAAIFFLAAAALNRLTLTLAPVALASILLYSLTKRWTLLS
;
A
#
# COMPACT_ATOMS: atom_id res chain seq x y z
N MET A 1 22.71 -12.91 0.60
CA MET A 1 21.50 -13.49 0.00
C MET A 1 20.44 -13.88 1.04
N ALA A 2 20.78 -14.67 2.07
CA ALA A 2 19.83 -15.14 3.10
C ALA A 2 19.11 -14.01 3.87
N THR A 3 19.80 -12.92 4.23
CA THR A 3 19.21 -11.78 4.93
C THR A 3 18.21 -11.00 4.08
N LEU A 4 18.46 -10.87 2.77
CA LEU A 4 17.56 -10.18 1.85
C LEU A 4 16.27 -10.98 1.65
N LEU A 5 16.39 -12.30 1.41
CA LEU A 5 15.24 -13.20 1.29
C LEU A 5 14.40 -13.22 2.57
N ARG A 6 15.06 -13.21 3.74
CA ARG A 6 14.38 -13.08 5.03
C ARG A 6 13.62 -11.76 5.15
N ASN A 7 14.24 -10.63 4.80
CA ASN A 7 13.62 -9.31 4.88
C ASN A 7 12.45 -9.16 3.89
N VAL A 8 12.58 -9.72 2.68
CA VAL A 8 11.49 -9.79 1.69
C VAL A 8 10.34 -10.63 2.24
N ARG A 9 10.62 -11.82 2.78
CA ARG A 9 9.60 -12.69 3.37
C ARG A 9 8.86 -12.02 4.52
N ILE A 10 9.58 -11.40 5.46
CA ILE A 10 8.99 -10.64 6.57
C ILE A 10 8.12 -9.49 6.04
N THR A 11 8.57 -8.79 5.00
CA THR A 11 7.79 -7.70 4.39
C THR A 11 6.53 -8.20 3.69
N LEU A 12 6.60 -9.34 3.01
CA LEU A 12 5.44 -9.98 2.40
C LEU A 12 4.47 -10.53 3.45
N GLU A 13 4.94 -11.09 4.56
CA GLU A 13 4.10 -11.49 5.71
C GLU A 13 3.45 -10.26 6.39
N MET A 14 4.09 -9.09 6.32
CA MET A 14 3.50 -7.83 6.77
C MET A 14 2.41 -7.30 5.83
N ILE A 15 2.47 -7.65 4.55
CA ILE A 15 1.50 -7.24 3.52
C ILE A 15 0.45 -8.34 3.44
N LYS A 16 -0.63 -8.17 4.19
CA LYS A 16 -1.75 -9.11 4.12
C LYS A 16 -2.40 -9.03 2.75
N ILE A 17 -2.06 -9.98 1.88
CA ILE A 17 -2.66 -10.17 0.56
C ILE A 17 -4.19 -10.27 0.68
N GLU A 18 -4.67 -10.87 1.76
CA GLU A 18 -6.07 -10.94 2.19
C GLU A 18 -6.77 -9.58 2.09
N HIS A 19 -6.17 -8.50 2.60
CA HIS A 19 -6.79 -7.17 2.58
C HIS A 19 -6.85 -6.54 1.19
N THR A 20 -5.92 -6.92 0.32
CA THR A 20 -5.96 -6.48 -1.08
C THR A 20 -7.08 -7.20 -1.81
N LEU A 21 -7.24 -8.51 -1.58
CA LEU A 21 -8.30 -9.32 -2.16
C LEU A 21 -9.69 -8.78 -1.81
N PHE A 22 -9.92 -8.38 -0.56
CA PHE A 22 -11.20 -7.77 -0.14
C PHE A 22 -11.44 -6.37 -0.71
N ALA A 23 -10.40 -5.67 -1.14
CA ALA A 23 -10.52 -4.32 -1.71
C ALA A 23 -10.76 -4.34 -3.23
N LEU A 24 -10.33 -5.40 -3.93
CA LEU A 24 -10.45 -5.53 -5.38
C LEU A 24 -11.91 -5.44 -5.91
N PRO A 25 -12.94 -6.04 -5.27
CA PRO A 25 -14.32 -5.90 -5.72
C PRO A 25 -14.78 -4.45 -5.85
N PHE A 26 -14.37 -3.55 -4.93
CA PHE A 26 -14.73 -2.13 -4.99
C PHE A 26 -14.08 -1.42 -6.18
N ALA A 27 -12.81 -1.75 -6.46
CA ALA A 27 -12.09 -1.20 -7.61
C ALA A 27 -12.70 -1.67 -8.93
N PHE A 28 -13.05 -2.96 -9.04
CA PHE A 28 -13.69 -3.50 -10.23
C PHE A 28 -15.12 -3.02 -10.42
N LEU A 29 -15.89 -2.81 -9.34
CA LEU A 29 -17.20 -2.19 -9.43
C LEU A 29 -17.09 -0.79 -10.06
N GLY A 30 -16.15 0.04 -9.59
CA GLY A 30 -15.90 1.35 -10.19
C GLY A 30 -15.46 1.25 -11.66
N ALA A 31 -14.65 0.26 -12.01
CA ALA A 31 -14.22 0.05 -13.38
C ALA A 31 -15.35 -0.38 -14.32
N VAL A 32 -16.24 -1.27 -13.87
CA VAL A 32 -17.42 -1.70 -14.63
C VAL A 32 -18.38 -0.54 -14.86
N LEU A 33 -18.63 0.26 -13.82
CA LEU A 33 -19.48 1.45 -13.92
C LEU A 33 -18.87 2.49 -14.89
N ALA A 34 -17.56 2.73 -14.82
CA ALA A 34 -16.89 3.68 -15.71
C ALA A 34 -16.82 3.21 -17.17
N ALA A 35 -16.71 1.90 -17.40
CA ALA A 35 -16.63 1.32 -18.73
C ALA A 35 -18.01 1.12 -19.40
N ASN A 36 -19.12 1.31 -18.68
CA ASN A 36 -20.47 0.91 -19.11
C ASN A 36 -20.50 -0.55 -19.63
N GLY A 37 -19.75 -1.44 -18.98
CA GLY A 37 -19.50 -2.80 -19.46
C GLY A 37 -18.34 -3.46 -18.71
N PHE A 38 -17.87 -4.61 -19.19
CA PHE A 38 -16.75 -5.30 -18.56
C PHE A 38 -15.40 -4.65 -18.92
N PRO A 39 -14.52 -4.39 -17.94
CA PRO A 39 -13.17 -3.91 -18.23
C PRO A 39 -12.39 -4.97 -19.01
N SER A 40 -11.59 -4.50 -19.97
CA SER A 40 -10.68 -5.37 -20.73
C SER A 40 -9.69 -6.09 -19.81
N ALA A 41 -9.18 -7.26 -20.23
CA ALA A 41 -8.17 -8.00 -19.46
C ALA A 41 -6.94 -7.14 -19.11
N ARG A 42 -6.55 -6.22 -20.01
CA ARG A 42 -5.49 -5.25 -19.76
C ARG A 42 -5.85 -4.29 -18.62
N GLN A 43 -7.06 -3.73 -18.61
CA GLN A 43 -7.50 -2.86 -17.52
C GLN A 43 -7.56 -3.62 -16.20
N VAL A 44 -8.06 -4.85 -16.21
CA VAL A 44 -8.11 -5.71 -15.02
C VAL A 44 -6.73 -5.90 -14.40
N LEU A 45 -5.73 -6.20 -15.24
CA LEU A 45 -4.33 -6.34 -14.80
C LEU A 45 -3.80 -5.05 -14.16
N TRP A 46 -3.95 -3.90 -14.83
CA TRP A 46 -3.43 -2.64 -14.32
C TRP A 46 -4.18 -2.13 -13.09
N ILE A 47 -5.50 -2.32 -13.00
CA ILE A 47 -6.29 -2.00 -11.81
C ILE A 47 -5.79 -2.83 -10.62
N THR A 48 -5.58 -4.13 -10.83
CA THR A 48 -5.06 -5.02 -9.78
C THR A 48 -3.68 -4.57 -9.32
N LEU A 49 -2.79 -4.24 -10.26
CA LEU A 49 -1.43 -3.79 -9.95
C LEU A 49 -1.43 -2.45 -9.21
N ALA A 50 -2.30 -1.51 -9.62
CA ALA A 50 -2.51 -0.24 -8.91
C ALA A 50 -3.00 -0.46 -7.47
N MET A 51 -3.98 -1.35 -7.29
CA MET A 51 -4.53 -1.68 -5.97
C MET A 51 -3.49 -2.30 -5.04
N VAL A 52 -2.70 -3.27 -5.54
CA VAL A 52 -1.59 -3.88 -4.81
C VAL A 52 -0.54 -2.83 -4.44
N GLY A 53 -0.14 -1.97 -5.39
CA GLY A 53 0.86 -0.92 -5.17
C GLY A 53 0.41 0.12 -4.13
N ALA A 54 -0.81 0.62 -4.25
CA ALA A 54 -1.39 1.60 -3.33
C ALA A 54 -1.52 1.02 -1.91
N ARG A 55 -2.06 -0.20 -1.77
CA ARG A 55 -2.22 -0.86 -0.47
C ARG A 55 -0.87 -1.19 0.18
N SER A 56 0.09 -1.68 -0.59
CA SER A 56 1.44 -1.98 -0.11
C SER A 56 2.14 -0.72 0.38
N THR A 57 2.00 0.39 -0.35
CA THR A 57 2.51 1.71 0.03
C THR A 57 1.88 2.19 1.33
N ALA A 58 0.54 2.17 1.43
CA ALA A 58 -0.18 2.62 2.63
C ALA A 58 0.17 1.78 3.87
N MET A 59 0.30 0.46 3.75
CA MET A 59 0.65 -0.42 4.86
C MET A 59 2.10 -0.25 5.29
N ALA A 60 3.04 -0.15 4.35
CA ALA A 60 4.44 0.06 4.66
C ALA A 60 4.64 1.43 5.33
N PHE A 61 4.06 2.49 4.78
CA PHE A 61 4.13 3.83 5.34
C PHE A 61 3.50 3.91 6.74
N ASN A 62 2.31 3.34 6.95
CA ASN A 62 1.69 3.26 8.28
C ASN A 62 2.66 2.70 9.32
N ARG A 63 3.34 1.59 9.00
CA ARG A 63 4.24 0.92 9.94
C ARG A 63 5.55 1.67 10.16
N ILE A 64 5.99 2.47 9.19
CA ILE A 64 7.12 3.39 9.36
C ILE A 64 6.72 4.56 10.26
N ALA A 65 5.60 5.20 9.96
CA ALA A 65 5.10 6.36 10.69
C ALA A 65 4.72 6.02 12.15
N ASP A 66 4.16 4.83 12.37
CA ASP A 66 3.73 4.39 13.70
C ASP A 66 4.85 3.65 14.46
N ARG A 67 6.08 3.52 13.94
CA ARG A 67 7.16 2.71 14.52
C ARG A 67 7.41 2.99 16.00
N GLU A 68 7.56 4.26 16.38
CA GLU A 68 7.86 4.67 17.75
C GLU A 68 6.68 4.42 18.70
N TYR A 69 5.45 4.63 18.21
CA TYR A 69 4.22 4.40 18.98
C TYR A 69 3.96 2.90 19.14
N ASP A 70 4.16 2.12 18.07
CA ASP A 70 4.02 0.68 18.06
C ASP A 70 5.02 0.02 19.02
N ALA A 71 6.22 0.58 19.20
CA ALA A 71 7.23 0.10 20.15
C ALA A 71 6.80 0.28 21.62
N ARG A 72 6.02 1.32 21.93
CA ARG A 72 5.51 1.60 23.28
C ARG A 72 4.26 0.78 23.62
N ASN A 73 3.57 0.24 22.62
CA ASN A 73 2.33 -0.50 22.83
C ASN A 73 2.60 -2.01 23.02
N PRO A 74 2.21 -2.60 24.17
CA PRO A 74 2.43 -4.02 24.47
C PRO A 74 1.91 -5.00 23.41
N ARG A 75 0.87 -4.61 22.66
CA ARG A 75 0.24 -5.43 21.61
C ARG A 75 1.00 -5.40 20.28
N THR A 76 1.71 -4.33 19.98
CA THR A 76 2.34 -4.08 18.67
C THR A 76 3.87 -4.04 18.72
N LYS A 77 4.46 -4.07 19.92
CA LYS A 77 5.92 -4.09 20.12
C LYS A 77 6.65 -5.24 19.41
N MET A 78 5.94 -6.36 19.16
CA MET A 78 6.49 -7.54 18.48
C MET A 78 6.47 -7.44 16.94
N ARG A 79 5.96 -6.34 16.38
CA ARG A 79 5.97 -6.14 14.92
C ARG A 79 7.42 -5.97 14.42
N ALA A 80 7.67 -6.35 13.17
CA ALA A 80 9.03 -6.43 12.61
C ALA A 80 9.84 -5.12 12.64
N LEU A 81 9.19 -3.96 12.46
CA LEU A 81 9.85 -2.65 12.48
C LEU A 81 10.17 -2.17 13.92
N PRO A 82 9.22 -2.22 14.88
CA PRO A 82 9.50 -1.97 16.29
C PRO A 82 10.49 -2.95 16.93
N ALA A 83 10.40 -4.23 16.60
CA ALA A 83 11.27 -5.29 17.12
C ALA A 83 12.68 -5.31 16.49
N GLY A 84 12.98 -4.40 15.56
CA GLY A 84 14.29 -4.31 14.88
C GLY A 84 14.60 -5.44 13.90
N LEU A 85 13.62 -6.30 13.60
CA LEU A 85 13.77 -7.43 12.67
C LEU A 85 13.91 -6.98 11.21
N LEU A 86 13.39 -5.79 10.89
CA LEU A 86 13.47 -5.19 9.56
C LEU A 86 14.10 -3.79 9.64
N PRO A 87 15.17 -3.50 8.87
CA PRO A 87 15.74 -2.17 8.84
C PRO A 87 14.76 -1.17 8.22
N ALA A 88 14.66 0.02 8.81
CA ALA A 88 13.75 1.07 8.35
C ALA A 88 14.05 1.51 6.90
N SER A 89 15.32 1.49 6.50
CA SER A 89 15.72 1.76 5.11
C SER A 89 15.07 0.80 4.12
N PHE A 90 14.96 -0.49 4.47
CA PHE A 90 14.30 -1.48 3.62
C PHE A 90 12.80 -1.22 3.50
N ALA A 91 12.13 -0.85 4.61
CA ALA A 91 10.72 -0.47 4.57
C ALA A 91 10.47 0.76 3.70
N TRP A 92 11.35 1.77 3.77
CA TRP A 92 11.29 2.96 2.91
C TRP A 92 11.48 2.62 1.44
N VAL A 93 12.52 1.84 1.10
CA VAL A 93 12.75 1.36 -0.27
C VAL A 93 11.55 0.59 -0.79
N PHE A 94 10.97 -0.30 0.02
CA PHE A 94 9.77 -1.04 -0.35
C PHE A 94 8.57 -0.12 -0.59
N THR A 95 8.42 0.93 0.22
CA THR A 95 7.35 1.93 0.09
C THR A 95 7.49 2.70 -1.23
N ILE A 96 8.71 3.14 -1.56
CA ILE A 96 9.01 3.86 -2.81
C ILE A 96 8.76 2.97 -4.03
N ILE A 97 9.22 1.72 -4.01
CA ILE A 97 8.99 0.76 -5.09
C ILE A 97 7.49 0.52 -5.28
N SER A 98 6.74 0.32 -4.19
CA SER A 98 5.29 0.11 -4.24
C SER A 98 4.55 1.33 -4.81
N ALA A 99 4.98 2.53 -4.43
CA ALA A 99 4.43 3.78 -4.97
C ALA A 99 4.73 3.92 -6.46
N ALA A 100 5.95 3.58 -6.88
CA ALA A 100 6.34 3.58 -8.29
C ALA A 100 5.48 2.59 -9.11
N ILE A 101 5.24 1.38 -8.60
CA ILE A 101 4.34 0.40 -9.23
C ILE A 101 2.93 0.97 -9.38
N PHE A 102 2.42 1.66 -8.36
CA PHE A 102 1.11 2.32 -8.42
C PHE A 102 1.06 3.41 -9.51
N PHE A 103 2.06 4.28 -9.59
CA PHE A 103 2.12 5.32 -10.62
C PHE A 103 2.27 4.75 -12.04
N LEU A 104 3.07 3.70 -12.20
CA LEU A 104 3.22 2.98 -13.48
C LEU A 104 1.89 2.39 -13.92
N ALA A 105 1.17 1.74 -13.02
CA ALA A 105 -0.14 1.19 -13.31
C ALA A 105 -1.18 2.27 -13.65
N ALA A 106 -1.15 3.40 -12.94
CA ALA A 106 -2.01 4.55 -13.22
C ALA A 106 -1.72 5.16 -14.61
N ALA A 107 -0.44 5.30 -14.98
CA ALA A 107 -0.03 5.77 -16.31
C ALA A 107 -0.46 4.82 -17.43
N ALA A 108 -0.43 3.50 -17.17
CA ALA A 108 -0.83 2.48 -18.14
C ALA A 108 -2.36 2.35 -18.33
N LEU A 109 -3.15 2.85 -17.39
CA LEU A 109 -4.62 2.89 -17.49
C LEU A 109 -5.09 4.06 -18.37
N ASN A 110 -4.80 5.30 -17.97
CA ASN A 110 -5.09 6.51 -18.73
C ASN A 110 -4.49 7.76 -18.06
N ARG A 111 -4.48 8.88 -18.79
CA ARG A 111 -3.90 10.15 -18.32
C ARG A 111 -4.66 10.78 -17.14
N LEU A 112 -5.98 10.59 -17.05
CA LEU A 112 -6.78 11.11 -15.94
C LEU A 112 -6.43 10.39 -14.62
N THR A 113 -6.35 9.06 -14.65
CA THR A 113 -5.95 8.24 -13.50
C THR A 113 -4.54 8.62 -13.02
N LEU A 114 -3.60 8.87 -13.95
CA LEU A 114 -2.27 9.35 -13.58
C LEU A 114 -2.30 10.74 -12.92
N THR A 115 -3.15 11.66 -13.41
CA THR A 115 -3.28 13.00 -12.84
C THR A 115 -3.87 12.98 -11.44
N LEU A 116 -4.79 12.04 -11.16
CA LEU A 116 -5.42 11.86 -9.85
C LEU A 116 -4.60 10.97 -8.89
N ALA A 117 -3.67 10.17 -9.40
CA ALA A 117 -2.85 9.26 -8.60
C ALA A 117 -2.11 9.95 -7.43
N PRO A 118 -1.48 11.13 -7.59
CA PRO A 118 -0.85 11.84 -6.48
C PRO A 118 -1.84 12.19 -5.36
N VAL A 119 -3.06 12.61 -5.72
CA VAL A 119 -4.11 12.97 -4.76
C VAL A 119 -4.57 11.72 -4.00
N ALA A 120 -4.81 10.63 -4.71
CA ALA A 120 -5.19 9.36 -4.10
C ALA A 120 -4.12 8.83 -3.14
N LEU A 121 -2.85 8.87 -3.55
CA LEU A 121 -1.73 8.44 -2.73
C LEU A 121 -1.53 9.35 -1.51
N ALA A 122 -1.62 10.66 -1.69
CA ALA A 122 -1.54 11.62 -0.60
C ALA A 122 -2.65 11.39 0.44
N SER A 123 -3.88 11.10 0.01
CA SER A 123 -5.00 10.80 0.90
C SER A 123 -4.73 9.60 1.81
N ILE A 124 -4.27 8.47 1.24
CA ILE A 124 -3.98 7.26 2.03
C ILE A 124 -2.76 7.40 2.94
N LEU A 125 -1.77 8.21 2.55
CA LEU A 125 -0.60 8.50 3.39
C LEU A 125 -0.99 9.45 4.52
N LEU A 126 -1.76 10.49 4.23
CA LEU A 126 -2.23 11.47 5.22
C LEU A 126 -3.10 10.79 6.28
N TYR A 127 -3.95 9.84 5.89
CA TYR A 127 -4.73 9.01 6.83
C TYR A 127 -3.86 8.33 7.91
N SER A 128 -2.63 7.93 7.56
CA SER A 128 -1.72 7.34 8.54
C SER A 128 -1.26 8.35 9.59
N LEU A 129 -1.20 9.63 9.22
CA LEU A 129 -0.77 10.74 10.07
C LEU A 129 -1.92 11.35 10.88
N THR A 130 -3.16 11.26 10.39
CA THR A 130 -4.34 11.85 11.06
C THR A 130 -4.62 11.26 12.43
N LYS A 131 -4.14 10.04 12.72
CA LYS A 131 -4.19 9.41 14.05
C LYS A 131 -3.58 10.28 15.17
N ARG A 132 -2.71 11.22 14.81
CA ARG A 132 -2.03 12.13 15.74
C ARG A 132 -2.83 13.40 16.05
N TRP A 133 -3.82 13.71 15.23
CA TRP A 133 -4.52 15.00 15.24
C TRP A 133 -6.03 14.87 15.42
N THR A 134 -6.61 13.73 15.07
CA THR A 134 -8.07 13.55 15.05
C THR A 134 -8.48 12.21 15.66
N LEU A 135 -9.54 12.21 16.47
CA LEU A 135 -10.16 11.00 17.05
C LEU A 135 -10.94 10.16 16.03
N LEU A 136 -11.16 10.67 14.81
CA LEU A 136 -11.94 10.03 13.74
C LEU A 136 -11.10 9.17 12.79
N SER A 137 -9.81 8.99 13.10
CA SER A 137 -8.84 8.29 12.26
C SER A 137 -8.71 6.81 12.58
#